data_AF-A0AAP3DG06-F1
#
_entry.id   AF-A0AAP3DG06-F1
#
_cell.length_a   1.000
_cell.length_b   1.000
_cell.length_c   1.000
_cell.angle_alpha   90.00
_cell.angle_beta   90.00
_cell.angle_gamma   90.00
#
_symmetry.space_group_name_H-M   'P 1'
#
loop_
_entity.id
_entity.type
_entity.pdbx_description
1 polymer ?
#
loop_
_entity_poly.entity_id
_entity_poly.type
_entity_poly.pdbx_seq_one_letter_code
_entity_poly.pdbx_strand_id
1 'polypeptide(L)'
;MLQCKRVFQHILCVGLLLASLTTGATFGFAQTGGDKMDAVLVVDVSNSMTQSDKNKVSNEAMKMFVDMTSIQGNKIGVIAYTDKIEREKALVEVKSDQDKQQIKAFIDSLQKGAYTDISVGVDEAVKILDAGHDPAHSPIVVLLADGNNFLNKDSNRTQQMSDQKLQDAVKVAKSKGYPIYTIGLNADGQLNRTTLQQIAADTNGKFFETSTADKLPQILSEIFANHLKLKVVPVKSLTSNGAFQDVTISIPNTNVLEANISIMSKNAVQVNLFDPSGKAVPIPSNQVHFSKSNAYSMVKMLKPQQGDWKLQVKGVAKDKIDINMIFNYDLQLAMEPIPTKTYKAGDDIQIKAELVSNGQKMTSTDLYKSMKAKLLVNDLTDNKTNEIELTNTGSGFTGKFTIPSSHQYEIKVKAEDSSFYRETQPVTVDATNTGATGAQQPTTDPTVEEKPFPWLMTVGGTLGLILLIAIVLYVLSMWKKANKGFMGQMAIEIINEDTGEKSSPQYKKLNGFKGKVKLHQLLQLAPEFQETDKIIFVPGKNDTLIIQNKSECQIEKAGRVLDASKGRELKKNDRIKVTLSGVNKSVFIDYII
;
A
#
# COMPACT_ATOMS: atom_id res chain seq x y z
N MET A 1 -8.25 8.05 60.40
CA MET A 1 -9.16 7.02 59.82
C MET A 1 -9.83 7.43 58.49
N LEU A 2 -10.08 8.72 58.20
CA LEU A 2 -10.74 9.11 56.93
C LEU A 2 -9.86 9.01 55.66
N GLN A 3 -8.53 9.13 55.77
CA GLN A 3 -7.64 9.06 54.60
C GLN A 3 -7.45 7.63 54.06
N CYS A 4 -7.44 6.60 54.90
CA CYS A 4 -7.36 5.21 54.44
C CYS A 4 -8.61 4.74 53.66
N LYS A 5 -9.80 5.27 53.97
CA LYS A 5 -11.05 4.92 53.26
C LYS A 5 -11.06 5.42 51.81
N ARG A 6 -10.50 6.61 51.54
CA ARG A 6 -10.44 7.18 50.17
C ARG A 6 -9.43 6.45 49.29
N VAL A 7 -8.30 6.03 49.87
CA VAL A 7 -7.29 5.22 49.16
C VAL A 7 -7.85 3.84 48.80
N PHE A 8 -8.61 3.20 49.70
CA PHE A 8 -9.25 1.92 49.43
C PHE A 8 -10.36 2.01 48.35
N GLN A 9 -11.14 3.09 48.33
CA GLN A 9 -12.11 3.36 47.27
C GLN A 9 -11.46 3.58 45.90
N HIS A 10 -10.30 4.27 45.84
CA HIS A 10 -9.58 4.45 44.59
C HIS A 10 -8.94 3.16 44.09
N ILE A 11 -8.42 2.31 44.98
CA ILE A 11 -7.90 0.98 44.61
C ILE A 11 -9.02 0.07 44.12
N LEU A 12 -10.20 0.12 44.73
CA LEU A 12 -11.37 -0.67 44.31
C LEU A 12 -11.92 -0.21 42.94
N CYS A 13 -11.97 1.11 42.69
CA CYS A 13 -12.38 1.64 41.38
C CYS A 13 -11.36 1.35 40.27
N VAL A 14 -10.06 1.39 40.56
CA VAL A 14 -9.00 1.00 39.63
C VAL A 14 -9.06 -0.52 39.37
N GLY A 15 -9.30 -1.33 40.40
CA GLY A 15 -9.48 -2.78 40.27
C GLY A 15 -10.71 -3.16 39.43
N LEU A 16 -11.83 -2.46 39.58
CA LEU A 16 -13.04 -2.63 38.76
C LEU A 16 -12.85 -2.17 37.31
N LEU A 17 -12.08 -1.10 37.06
CA LEU A 17 -11.71 -0.68 35.70
C LEU A 17 -10.75 -1.66 35.01
N LEU A 18 -9.84 -2.28 35.77
CA LEU A 18 -8.93 -3.32 35.26
C LEU A 18 -9.63 -4.67 35.03
N ALA A 19 -10.66 -5.01 35.82
CA ALA A 19 -11.48 -6.21 35.59
C ALA A 19 -12.37 -6.09 34.34
N SER A 20 -12.82 -4.88 33.98
CA SER A 20 -13.54 -4.64 32.71
C SER A 20 -12.67 -4.71 31.46
N LEU A 21 -11.34 -4.77 31.60
CA LEU A 21 -10.40 -4.96 30.48
C LEU A 21 -10.04 -6.43 30.23
N THR A 22 -10.48 -7.36 31.08
CA THR A 22 -10.14 -8.80 30.97
C THR A 22 -11.23 -9.69 30.39
N THR A 23 -12.43 -9.16 30.11
CA THR A 23 -13.50 -9.86 29.38
C THR A 23 -13.70 -9.24 28.00
N GLY A 24 -12.68 -9.42 27.18
CA GLY A 24 -12.66 -9.03 25.78
C GLY A 24 -11.44 -9.68 25.17
N ALA A 25 -11.46 -11.02 25.03
CA ALA A 25 -10.53 -11.69 24.15
C ALA A 25 -10.86 -11.22 22.72
N THR A 26 -10.33 -10.05 22.33
CA THR A 26 -10.22 -9.68 20.93
C THR A 26 -9.18 -10.60 20.34
N PHE A 27 -9.64 -11.65 19.68
CA PHE A 27 -8.78 -12.49 18.86
C PHE A 27 -8.17 -11.58 17.78
N GLY A 28 -6.86 -11.34 17.88
CA GLY A 28 -6.12 -10.62 16.87
C GLY A 28 -6.09 -11.48 15.61
N PHE A 29 -6.98 -11.21 14.67
CA PHE A 29 -6.85 -11.75 13.32
C PHE A 29 -5.60 -11.13 12.68
N ALA A 30 -4.75 -11.97 12.09
CA ALA A 30 -3.66 -11.48 11.25
C ALA A 30 -4.24 -10.54 10.19
N GLN A 31 -3.79 -9.29 10.18
CA GLN A 31 -4.22 -8.28 9.22
C GLN A 31 -3.92 -8.79 7.81
N THR A 32 -4.97 -8.98 7.01
CA THR A 32 -4.81 -9.03 5.56
C THR A 32 -4.54 -7.61 5.06
N GLY A 33 -3.68 -7.45 4.05
CA GLY A 33 -3.36 -6.14 3.47
C GLY A 33 -4.65 -5.36 3.20
N GLY A 34 -4.74 -4.14 3.75
CA GLY A 34 -5.93 -3.31 3.67
C GLY A 34 -6.21 -2.87 2.23
N ASP A 35 -7.37 -2.24 1.99
CA ASP A 35 -7.79 -1.74 0.67
C ASP A 35 -6.91 -0.59 0.11
N LYS A 36 -5.78 -0.30 0.77
CA LYS A 36 -4.74 0.63 0.32
C LYS A 36 -3.70 -0.12 -0.49
N MET A 37 -3.14 0.55 -1.50
CA MET A 37 -2.19 -0.04 -2.43
C MET A 37 -0.87 0.73 -2.45
N ASP A 38 0.22 -0.02 -2.65
CA ASP A 38 1.49 0.52 -3.12
C ASP A 38 1.64 0.14 -4.59
N ALA A 39 1.35 1.09 -5.48
CA ALA A 39 1.31 0.88 -6.91
C ALA A 39 2.58 1.38 -7.60
N VAL A 40 3.18 0.56 -8.47
CA VAL A 40 4.27 0.97 -9.36
C VAL A 40 3.79 0.88 -10.81
N LEU A 41 3.70 2.02 -11.47
CA LEU A 41 3.36 2.12 -12.89
C LEU A 41 4.65 2.07 -13.71
N VAL A 42 4.81 1.06 -14.55
CA VAL A 42 6.01 0.82 -15.34
C VAL A 42 5.66 0.99 -16.80
N VAL A 43 6.34 1.88 -17.51
CA VAL A 43 6.06 2.16 -18.92
C VAL A 43 7.31 2.05 -19.76
N ASP A 44 7.17 1.31 -20.86
CA ASP A 44 8.16 1.28 -21.94
C ASP A 44 8.14 2.62 -22.68
N VAL A 45 9.29 3.29 -22.71
CA VAL A 45 9.49 4.53 -23.46
C VAL A 45 10.50 4.36 -24.58
N SER A 46 10.76 3.15 -25.04
CA SER A 46 11.62 2.89 -26.19
C SER A 46 11.07 3.48 -27.50
N ASN A 47 11.91 3.54 -28.53
CA ASN A 47 11.55 4.09 -29.83
C ASN A 47 10.46 3.28 -30.56
N SER A 48 10.35 1.96 -30.33
CA SER A 48 9.26 1.14 -30.94
C SER A 48 7.89 1.66 -30.51
N MET A 49 7.79 2.17 -29.28
CA MET A 49 6.57 2.76 -28.74
C MET A 49 6.09 4.02 -29.48
N THR A 50 6.88 4.60 -30.39
CA THR A 50 6.38 5.64 -31.32
C THR A 50 5.34 5.10 -32.29
N GLN A 51 5.41 3.79 -32.60
CA GLN A 51 4.44 3.09 -33.44
C GLN A 51 3.42 2.35 -32.60
N SER A 52 3.88 1.52 -31.64
CA SER A 52 3.01 0.65 -30.84
C SER A 52 2.12 1.43 -29.87
N ASP A 53 2.48 2.67 -29.53
CA ASP A 53 1.73 3.60 -28.68
C ASP A 53 1.65 5.03 -29.24
N LYS A 54 1.38 5.15 -30.55
CA LYS A 54 1.35 6.44 -31.27
C LYS A 54 0.47 7.52 -30.63
N ASN A 55 -0.64 7.12 -30.00
CA ASN A 55 -1.60 8.03 -29.38
C ASN A 55 -1.37 8.24 -27.88
N LYS A 56 -0.23 7.76 -27.32
CA LYS A 56 0.08 7.83 -25.89
C LYS A 56 -1.02 7.21 -25.01
N VAL A 57 -1.58 6.09 -25.45
CA VAL A 57 -2.52 5.25 -24.69
C VAL A 57 -1.87 4.82 -23.36
N SER A 58 -0.56 4.58 -23.33
CA SER A 58 0.15 4.29 -22.07
C SER A 58 0.03 5.42 -21.04
N ASN A 59 0.25 6.68 -21.45
CA ASN A 59 0.11 7.84 -20.58
C ASN A 59 -1.33 8.00 -20.07
N GLU A 60 -2.31 7.84 -20.97
CA GLU A 60 -3.73 7.91 -20.58
C GLU A 60 -4.09 6.80 -19.57
N ALA A 61 -3.59 5.58 -19.75
CA ALA A 61 -3.80 4.48 -18.82
C ALA A 61 -3.20 4.76 -17.44
N MET A 62 -1.96 5.25 -17.38
CA MET A 62 -1.33 5.60 -16.11
C MET A 62 -2.06 6.74 -15.39
N LYS A 63 -2.46 7.80 -16.12
CA LYS A 63 -3.24 8.91 -15.54
C LYS A 63 -4.61 8.45 -15.05
N MET A 64 -5.27 7.56 -15.80
CA MET A 64 -6.53 6.97 -15.40
C MET A 64 -6.38 6.09 -14.15
N PHE A 65 -5.32 5.30 -14.05
CA PHE A 65 -5.02 4.53 -12.85
C PHE A 65 -4.89 5.45 -11.63
N VAL A 66 -4.12 6.55 -11.76
CA VAL A 66 -3.98 7.57 -10.70
C VAL A 66 -5.33 8.17 -10.31
N ASP A 67 -6.20 8.48 -11.27
CA ASP A 67 -7.54 8.99 -10.99
C ASP A 67 -8.42 7.97 -10.25
N MET A 68 -8.33 6.69 -10.62
CA MET A 68 -9.05 5.57 -10.00
C MET A 68 -8.61 5.26 -8.57
N THR A 69 -7.33 5.46 -8.23
CA THR A 69 -6.87 5.26 -6.85
C THR A 69 -7.62 6.14 -5.85
N SER A 70 -7.89 5.64 -4.64
CA SER A 70 -8.47 6.43 -3.56
C SER A 70 -7.57 7.62 -3.21
N ILE A 71 -8.16 8.74 -2.81
CA ILE A 71 -7.46 10.02 -2.57
C ILE A 71 -6.59 9.97 -1.30
N GLN A 72 -6.77 8.95 -0.46
CA GLN A 72 -6.05 8.83 0.81
C GLN A 72 -5.46 7.44 0.98
N GLY A 73 -4.18 7.41 1.33
CA GLY A 73 -3.50 6.21 1.85
C GLY A 73 -2.84 5.32 0.80
N ASN A 74 -3.05 5.52 -0.49
CA ASN A 74 -2.31 4.79 -1.52
C ASN A 74 -0.94 5.44 -1.77
N LYS A 75 0.08 4.64 -2.11
CA LYS A 75 1.33 5.16 -2.67
C LYS A 75 1.43 4.83 -4.15
N ILE A 76 1.99 5.75 -4.93
CA ILE A 76 2.20 5.55 -6.36
C ILE A 76 3.63 5.92 -6.73
N GLY A 77 4.32 4.99 -7.39
CA GLY A 77 5.59 5.18 -8.07
C GLY A 77 5.41 5.07 -9.58
N VAL A 78 6.32 5.67 -10.34
CA VAL A 78 6.32 5.63 -11.81
C VAL A 78 7.72 5.35 -12.31
N ILE A 79 7.88 4.37 -13.20
CA ILE A 79 9.13 4.01 -13.85
C ILE A 79 8.93 4.14 -15.36
N ALA A 80 9.81 4.87 -16.01
CA ALA A 80 9.95 4.90 -17.47
C ALA A 80 11.29 4.27 -17.86
N TYR A 81 11.26 3.25 -18.71
CA TYR A 81 12.43 2.45 -19.02
C TYR A 81 12.62 2.24 -20.54
N THR A 82 13.87 1.98 -20.91
CA THR A 82 14.38 1.58 -22.22
C THR A 82 15.23 0.31 -22.03
N ASP A 83 16.53 0.33 -22.36
CA ASP A 83 17.51 -0.62 -21.82
C ASP A 83 18.10 -0.16 -20.46
N LYS A 84 17.64 0.98 -19.95
CA LYS A 84 17.96 1.56 -18.64
C LYS A 84 16.73 2.28 -18.07
N ILE A 85 16.85 2.77 -16.83
CA ILE A 85 15.84 3.65 -16.24
C ILE A 85 16.09 5.07 -16.76
N GLU A 86 15.16 5.59 -17.57
CA GLU A 86 15.25 6.95 -18.11
C GLU A 86 14.77 7.96 -17.08
N ARG A 87 13.65 7.64 -16.42
CA ARG A 87 13.03 8.48 -15.40
C ARG A 87 12.33 7.59 -14.39
N GLU A 88 12.41 7.98 -13.14
CA GLU A 88 11.65 7.34 -12.07
C GLU A 88 11.11 8.36 -11.08
N LYS A 89 10.03 7.97 -10.42
CA LYS A 89 9.49 8.60 -9.23
C LYS A 89 9.25 7.48 -8.23
N ALA A 90 9.93 7.53 -7.09
CA ALA A 90 9.73 6.59 -5.99
C ALA A 90 8.27 6.59 -5.51
N LEU A 91 7.90 5.62 -4.67
CA LEU A 91 6.56 5.55 -4.06
C LEU A 91 6.26 6.84 -3.29
N VAL A 92 5.31 7.63 -3.79
CA VAL A 92 4.79 8.83 -3.12
C VAL A 92 3.38 8.57 -2.63
N GLU A 93 3.14 8.86 -1.35
CA GLU A 93 1.82 8.78 -0.73
C GLU A 93 0.88 9.84 -1.32
N VAL A 94 -0.28 9.41 -1.84
CA VAL A 94 -1.33 10.28 -2.37
C VAL A 94 -2.25 10.69 -1.22
N LYS A 95 -2.29 11.99 -0.95
CA LYS A 95 -3.11 12.60 0.13
C LYS A 95 -4.16 13.57 -0.40
N SER A 96 -4.01 14.02 -1.64
CA SER A 96 -4.80 15.07 -2.24
C SER A 96 -4.87 14.93 -3.76
N ASP A 97 -5.84 15.63 -4.35
CA ASP A 97 -5.91 15.78 -5.81
C ASP A 97 -4.66 16.47 -6.38
N GLN A 98 -4.00 17.35 -5.61
CA GLN A 98 -2.75 17.99 -6.02
C GLN A 98 -1.62 16.98 -6.21
N ASP A 99 -1.49 16.00 -5.31
CA ASP A 99 -0.48 14.93 -5.45
C ASP A 99 -0.72 14.11 -6.71
N LYS A 100 -1.99 13.80 -7.01
CA LYS A 100 -2.38 13.15 -8.27
C LYS A 100 -1.98 13.99 -9.48
N GLN A 101 -2.25 15.30 -9.47
CA GLN A 101 -1.85 16.18 -10.56
C GLN A 101 -0.32 16.21 -10.75
N GLN A 102 0.47 16.19 -9.68
CA GLN A 102 1.92 16.12 -9.78
C GLN A 102 2.43 14.79 -10.38
N ILE A 103 1.79 13.66 -10.07
CA ILE A 103 2.11 12.38 -10.68
C ILE A 103 1.75 12.40 -12.18
N LYS A 104 0.58 12.93 -12.53
CA LYS A 104 0.14 13.07 -13.93
C LYS A 104 1.06 14.00 -14.73
N ALA A 105 1.49 15.12 -14.16
CA ALA A 105 2.47 16.01 -14.79
C ALA A 105 3.83 15.32 -15.01
N PHE A 106 4.27 14.46 -14.08
CA PHE A 106 5.47 13.64 -14.28
C PHE A 106 5.30 12.68 -15.46
N ILE A 107 4.14 11.99 -15.56
CA ILE A 107 3.79 11.10 -16.67
C ILE A 107 3.79 11.85 -18.01
N ASP A 108 3.23 13.06 -18.06
CA ASP A 108 3.19 13.87 -19.29
C ASP A 108 4.59 14.36 -19.71
N SER A 109 5.55 14.43 -18.78
CA SER A 109 6.95 14.82 -19.05
C SER A 109 7.83 13.70 -19.61
N LEU A 110 7.33 12.46 -19.68
CA LEU A 110 8.09 11.31 -20.14
C LEU A 110 8.43 11.43 -21.63
N GLN A 111 9.68 11.09 -21.96
CA GLN A 111 10.23 11.16 -23.30
C GLN A 111 10.64 9.78 -23.78
N LYS A 112 10.66 9.60 -25.11
CA LYS A 112 11.11 8.35 -25.72
C LYS A 112 12.63 8.26 -25.76
N GLY A 113 13.17 7.05 -25.70
CA GLY A 113 14.59 6.75 -25.75
C GLY A 113 14.94 5.56 -26.63
N ALA A 114 16.23 5.35 -26.84
CA ALA A 114 16.74 4.25 -27.66
C ALA A 114 16.76 2.93 -26.87
N TYR A 115 16.64 1.82 -27.58
CA TYR A 115 16.73 0.45 -27.05
C TYR A 115 15.62 0.08 -26.06
N THR A 116 15.50 -1.22 -25.81
CA THR A 116 14.48 -1.79 -24.93
C THR A 116 14.99 -3.07 -24.29
N ASP A 117 14.93 -3.12 -22.96
CA ASP A 117 15.11 -4.32 -22.15
C ASP A 117 14.05 -4.38 -21.05
N ILE A 118 13.01 -5.17 -21.26
CA ILE A 118 11.90 -5.33 -20.30
C ILE A 118 12.34 -5.80 -18.92
N SER A 119 13.45 -6.54 -18.83
CA SER A 119 13.97 -7.02 -17.55
C SER A 119 14.41 -5.88 -16.64
N VAL A 120 14.81 -4.74 -17.22
CA VAL A 120 15.22 -3.55 -16.47
C VAL A 120 14.03 -2.90 -15.78
N GLY A 121 12.91 -2.72 -16.50
CA GLY A 121 11.69 -2.15 -15.93
C GLY A 121 11.09 -3.03 -14.82
N VAL A 122 11.04 -4.35 -15.02
CA VAL A 122 10.50 -5.30 -14.03
C VAL A 122 11.39 -5.40 -12.79
N ASP A 123 12.72 -5.50 -12.97
CA ASP A 123 13.68 -5.51 -11.87
C ASP A 123 13.58 -4.25 -11.02
N GLU A 124 13.46 -3.08 -11.64
CA GLU A 124 13.35 -1.83 -10.90
C GLU A 124 12.02 -1.68 -10.17
N ALA A 125 10.91 -2.17 -10.74
CA ALA A 125 9.62 -2.17 -10.07
C ALA A 125 9.65 -2.97 -8.76
N VAL A 126 10.33 -4.13 -8.78
CA VAL A 126 10.55 -4.95 -7.58
C VAL A 126 11.39 -4.19 -6.55
N LYS A 127 12.47 -3.50 -6.95
CA LYS A 127 13.30 -2.71 -6.04
C LYS A 127 12.55 -1.54 -5.41
N ILE A 128 11.73 -0.83 -6.18
CA ILE A 128 10.92 0.28 -5.66
C ILE A 128 9.92 -0.22 -4.62
N LEU A 129 9.26 -1.35 -4.87
CA LEU A 129 8.38 -1.99 -3.87
C LEU A 129 9.19 -2.42 -2.65
N ASP A 130 10.32 -3.10 -2.82
CA ASP A 130 11.18 -3.53 -1.71
C ASP A 130 11.64 -2.38 -0.80
N ALA A 131 11.94 -1.23 -1.39
CA ALA A 131 12.43 -0.08 -0.66
C ALA A 131 11.33 0.69 0.10
N GLY A 132 10.08 0.63 -0.37
CA GLY A 132 9.02 1.55 0.09
C GLY A 132 7.67 0.92 0.43
N HIS A 133 7.52 -0.40 0.30
CA HIS A 133 6.28 -1.12 0.56
C HIS A 133 5.90 -1.07 2.04
N ASP A 134 4.65 -0.70 2.31
CA ASP A 134 4.02 -0.83 3.61
C ASP A 134 3.37 -2.21 3.74
N PRO A 135 3.71 -3.04 4.75
CA PRO A 135 3.07 -4.34 4.96
C PRO A 135 1.55 -4.28 5.16
N ALA A 136 1.00 -3.11 5.50
CA ALA A 136 -0.45 -2.89 5.61
C ALA A 136 -1.13 -2.60 4.25
N HIS A 137 -0.37 -2.39 3.18
CA HIS A 137 -0.88 -2.12 1.84
C HIS A 137 -0.81 -3.38 0.96
N SER A 138 -1.58 -3.40 -0.12
CA SER A 138 -1.47 -4.40 -1.17
C SER A 138 -0.52 -3.90 -2.28
N PRO A 139 0.60 -4.61 -2.57
CA PRO A 139 1.53 -4.18 -3.61
C PRO A 139 0.97 -4.50 -5.01
N ILE A 140 1.16 -3.60 -5.97
CA ILE A 140 0.75 -3.83 -7.37
C ILE A 140 1.73 -3.21 -8.36
N VAL A 141 2.09 -3.96 -9.39
CA VAL A 141 2.82 -3.42 -10.56
C VAL A 141 1.89 -3.44 -11.76
N VAL A 142 1.86 -2.34 -12.51
CA VAL A 142 1.16 -2.27 -13.81
C VAL A 142 2.18 -1.90 -14.88
N LEU A 143 2.51 -2.86 -15.74
CA LEU A 143 3.49 -2.74 -16.82
C LEU A 143 2.80 -2.49 -18.16
N LEU A 144 3.18 -1.41 -18.85
CA LEU A 144 2.68 -1.03 -20.17
C LEU A 144 3.82 -1.10 -21.19
N ALA A 145 3.71 -1.99 -22.18
CA ALA A 145 4.77 -2.25 -23.16
C ALA A 145 4.25 -2.90 -24.44
N ASP A 146 5.07 -2.95 -25.49
CA ASP A 146 4.85 -3.76 -26.70
C ASP A 146 5.45 -5.20 -26.59
N GLY A 147 6.23 -5.44 -25.53
CA GLY A 147 6.84 -6.75 -25.22
C GLY A 147 8.07 -7.11 -26.05
N ASN A 148 8.56 -6.20 -26.91
CA ASN A 148 9.70 -6.45 -27.80
C ASN A 148 10.98 -5.83 -27.25
N ASN A 149 12.00 -6.65 -27.04
CA ASN A 149 13.33 -6.14 -26.73
C ASN A 149 14.06 -5.67 -28.00
N PHE A 150 14.74 -4.54 -27.90
CA PHE A 150 15.67 -4.05 -28.90
C PHE A 150 16.98 -3.67 -28.21
N LEU A 151 17.90 -4.62 -28.10
CA LEU A 151 19.13 -4.45 -27.32
C LEU A 151 20.21 -3.71 -28.11
N ASN A 152 21.03 -2.93 -27.39
CA ASN A 152 22.17 -2.24 -27.98
C ASN A 152 23.24 -3.26 -28.41
N LYS A 153 23.49 -3.36 -29.73
CA LYS A 153 24.48 -4.27 -30.32
C LYS A 153 25.92 -3.95 -29.95
N ASP A 154 26.21 -2.71 -29.57
CA ASP A 154 27.54 -2.27 -29.13
C ASP A 154 27.76 -2.56 -27.63
N SER A 155 26.73 -3.05 -26.93
CA SER A 155 26.83 -3.47 -25.54
C SER A 155 27.06 -4.98 -25.43
N ASN A 156 27.58 -5.43 -24.27
CA ASN A 156 27.68 -6.86 -23.95
C ASN A 156 26.32 -7.50 -23.59
N ARG A 157 25.21 -6.79 -23.73
CA ARG A 157 23.88 -7.24 -23.34
C ARG A 157 23.28 -8.14 -24.43
N THR A 158 23.05 -9.41 -24.12
CA THR A 158 22.41 -10.38 -25.02
C THR A 158 20.97 -10.68 -24.60
N GLN A 159 20.16 -11.22 -25.53
CA GLN A 159 18.78 -11.61 -25.22
C GLN A 159 18.71 -12.66 -24.12
N GLN A 160 19.60 -13.65 -24.13
CA GLN A 160 19.68 -14.67 -23.07
C GLN A 160 19.94 -14.06 -21.69
N MET A 161 20.82 -13.05 -21.59
CA MET A 161 21.07 -12.35 -20.33
C MET A 161 19.84 -11.53 -19.90
N SER A 162 19.08 -10.98 -20.85
CA SER A 162 17.81 -10.31 -20.59
C SER A 162 16.77 -11.27 -20.05
N ASP A 163 16.57 -12.40 -20.71
CA ASP A 163 15.58 -13.40 -20.31
C ASP A 163 15.89 -13.96 -18.92
N GLN A 164 17.16 -14.25 -18.64
CA GLN A 164 17.58 -14.70 -17.31
C GLN A 164 17.28 -13.64 -16.23
N LYS A 165 17.64 -12.38 -16.49
CA LYS A 165 17.37 -11.28 -15.54
C LYS A 165 15.87 -11.09 -15.33
N LEU A 166 15.06 -11.17 -16.39
CA LEU A 166 13.62 -11.07 -16.30
C LEU A 166 13.04 -12.21 -15.44
N GLN A 167 13.46 -13.45 -15.68
CA GLN A 167 13.02 -14.60 -14.90
C GLN A 167 13.38 -14.45 -13.42
N ASP A 168 14.57 -13.95 -13.10
CA ASP A 168 14.99 -13.74 -11.72
C ASP A 168 14.15 -12.66 -11.04
N ALA A 169 13.88 -11.53 -11.72
CA ALA A 169 13.00 -10.49 -11.21
C ALA A 169 11.56 -10.99 -11.00
N VAL A 170 11.01 -11.75 -11.95
CA VAL A 170 9.67 -12.37 -11.85
C VAL A 170 9.60 -13.37 -10.69
N LYS A 171 10.63 -14.18 -10.48
CA LYS A 171 10.71 -15.10 -9.32
C LYS A 171 10.71 -14.33 -8.00
N VAL A 172 11.47 -13.23 -7.91
CA VAL A 172 11.47 -12.38 -6.71
C VAL A 172 10.09 -11.78 -6.50
N ALA A 173 9.47 -11.19 -7.53
CA ALA A 173 8.13 -10.63 -7.46
C ALA A 173 7.10 -11.66 -6.97
N LYS A 174 7.11 -12.87 -7.55
CA LYS A 174 6.25 -13.98 -7.12
C LYS A 174 6.48 -14.35 -5.66
N SER A 175 7.73 -14.50 -5.23
CA SER A 175 8.07 -14.90 -3.85
C SER A 175 7.63 -13.86 -2.80
N LYS A 176 7.58 -12.58 -3.19
CA LYS A 176 7.17 -11.47 -2.33
C LYS A 176 5.69 -11.13 -2.42
N GLY A 177 4.96 -11.80 -3.31
CA GLY A 177 3.54 -11.51 -3.54
C GLY A 177 3.32 -10.16 -4.23
N TYR A 178 4.21 -9.77 -5.15
CA TYR A 178 4.09 -8.55 -5.96
C TYR A 178 3.46 -8.89 -7.32
N PRO A 179 2.13 -8.82 -7.47
CA PRO A 179 1.47 -9.10 -8.73
C PRO A 179 1.81 -8.06 -9.80
N ILE A 180 2.13 -8.56 -11.01
CA ILE A 180 2.42 -7.73 -12.17
C ILE A 180 1.28 -7.88 -13.18
N TYR A 181 0.49 -6.83 -13.34
CA TYR A 181 -0.48 -6.72 -14.43
C TYR A 181 0.22 -6.15 -15.66
N THR A 182 -0.06 -6.71 -16.83
CA THR A 182 0.56 -6.28 -18.09
C THR A 182 -0.50 -5.75 -19.05
N ILE A 183 -0.25 -4.59 -19.65
CA ILE A 183 -1.08 -3.98 -20.69
C ILE A 183 -0.23 -3.91 -21.95
N GLY A 184 -0.47 -4.84 -22.87
CA GLY A 184 0.16 -4.89 -24.19
C GLY A 184 -0.39 -3.80 -25.10
N LEU A 185 0.50 -2.95 -25.61
CA LEU A 185 0.17 -1.86 -26.54
C LEU A 185 0.45 -2.30 -27.97
N ASN A 186 -0.61 -2.39 -28.77
CA ASN A 186 -0.58 -3.08 -30.08
C ASN A 186 -1.11 -2.20 -31.22
N ALA A 187 -0.73 -0.93 -31.28
CA ALA A 187 -1.21 -0.04 -32.35
C ALA A 187 -0.62 -0.37 -33.74
N ASP A 188 0.53 -1.05 -33.79
CA ASP A 188 1.25 -1.43 -35.01
C ASP A 188 1.10 -2.92 -35.40
N GLY A 189 0.42 -3.72 -34.57
CA GLY A 189 0.22 -5.15 -34.79
C GLY A 189 1.42 -6.04 -34.42
N GLN A 190 2.49 -5.48 -33.85
CA GLN A 190 3.75 -6.21 -33.58
C GLN A 190 3.91 -6.65 -32.11
N LEU A 191 2.84 -6.62 -31.31
CA LEU A 191 2.89 -6.99 -29.90
C LEU A 191 3.43 -8.41 -29.65
N ASN A 192 4.46 -8.53 -28.82
CA ASN A 192 4.91 -9.81 -28.27
C ASN A 192 4.08 -10.18 -27.03
N ARG A 193 3.00 -10.93 -27.27
CA ARG A 193 2.05 -11.37 -26.22
C ARG A 193 2.66 -12.34 -25.23
N THR A 194 3.50 -13.26 -25.71
CA THR A 194 3.98 -14.40 -24.91
C THR A 194 4.74 -13.92 -23.67
N THR A 195 5.68 -12.99 -23.83
CA THR A 195 6.46 -12.45 -22.72
C THR A 195 5.57 -11.77 -21.68
N LEU A 196 4.64 -10.91 -22.11
CA LEU A 196 3.76 -10.17 -21.21
C LEU A 196 2.74 -11.05 -20.49
N GLN A 197 2.23 -12.09 -21.16
CA GLN A 197 1.35 -13.10 -20.57
C GLN A 197 2.09 -13.91 -19.50
N GLN A 198 3.32 -14.32 -19.78
CA GLN A 198 4.12 -15.11 -18.84
C GLN A 198 4.43 -14.33 -17.56
N ILE A 199 4.87 -13.06 -17.68
CA ILE A 199 5.13 -12.19 -16.53
C ILE A 199 3.90 -12.08 -15.63
N ALA A 200 2.72 -11.84 -16.23
CA ALA A 200 1.48 -11.70 -15.48
C ALA A 200 1.06 -13.00 -14.81
N ALA A 201 1.07 -14.12 -15.56
CA ALA A 201 0.68 -15.42 -15.03
C ALA A 201 1.57 -15.88 -13.86
N ASP A 202 2.89 -15.70 -13.98
CA ASP A 202 3.85 -16.14 -12.97
C ASP A 202 3.74 -15.37 -11.66
N THR A 203 3.27 -14.12 -11.71
CA THR A 203 3.15 -13.23 -10.56
C THR A 203 1.72 -13.09 -10.02
N ASN A 204 0.77 -13.90 -10.51
CA ASN A 204 -0.65 -13.81 -10.13
C ASN A 204 -1.32 -12.47 -10.54
N GLY A 205 -0.83 -11.85 -11.62
CA GLY A 205 -1.48 -10.75 -12.31
C GLY A 205 -2.33 -11.22 -13.50
N LYS A 206 -2.74 -10.26 -14.34
CA LYS A 206 -3.45 -10.53 -15.59
C LYS A 206 -2.86 -9.73 -16.75
N PHE A 207 -2.89 -10.35 -17.93
CA PHE A 207 -2.53 -9.70 -19.19
C PHE A 207 -3.76 -9.11 -19.87
N PHE A 208 -3.60 -7.90 -20.38
CA PHE A 208 -4.57 -7.18 -21.19
C PHE A 208 -3.91 -6.68 -22.46
N GLU A 209 -4.70 -6.46 -23.51
CA GLU A 209 -4.23 -5.90 -24.77
C GLU A 209 -5.13 -4.74 -25.20
N THR A 210 -4.51 -3.66 -25.68
CA THR A 210 -5.24 -2.60 -26.35
C THR A 210 -4.42 -1.88 -27.41
N SER A 211 -5.10 -1.36 -28.41
CA SER A 211 -4.54 -0.44 -29.41
C SER A 211 -5.12 0.97 -29.27
N THR A 212 -6.14 1.14 -28.41
CA THR A 212 -6.96 2.34 -28.33
C THR A 212 -7.31 2.67 -26.87
N ALA A 213 -7.57 3.94 -26.60
CA ALA A 213 -7.77 4.42 -25.23
C ALA A 213 -9.18 4.13 -24.68
N ASP A 214 -10.17 3.87 -25.54
CA ASP A 214 -11.57 3.57 -25.18
C ASP A 214 -11.74 2.27 -24.38
N LYS A 215 -10.80 1.33 -24.50
CA LYS A 215 -10.79 0.07 -23.72
C LYS A 215 -10.18 0.21 -22.33
N LEU A 216 -9.43 1.28 -22.07
CA LEU A 216 -8.72 1.47 -20.80
C LEU A 216 -9.63 1.45 -19.57
N PRO A 217 -10.84 2.07 -19.59
CA PRO A 217 -11.72 2.02 -18.43
C PRO A 217 -12.09 0.61 -18.02
N GLN A 218 -12.37 -0.26 -18.99
CA GLN A 218 -12.67 -1.66 -18.73
C GLN A 218 -11.43 -2.38 -18.17
N ILE A 219 -10.29 -2.26 -18.85
CA ILE A 219 -9.03 -2.90 -18.44
C ILE A 219 -8.65 -2.53 -17.01
N LEU A 220 -8.64 -1.24 -16.69
CA LEU A 220 -8.29 -0.78 -15.34
C LEU A 220 -9.35 -1.18 -14.32
N SER A 221 -10.64 -1.14 -14.67
CA SER A 221 -11.71 -1.67 -13.80
C SER A 221 -11.47 -3.14 -13.46
N GLU A 222 -11.07 -3.96 -14.42
CA GLU A 222 -10.74 -5.36 -14.20
C GLU A 222 -9.47 -5.56 -13.36
N ILE A 223 -8.44 -4.72 -13.53
CA ILE A 223 -7.25 -4.73 -12.68
C ILE A 223 -7.63 -4.45 -11.22
N PHE A 224 -8.33 -3.34 -10.96
CA PHE A 224 -8.77 -2.98 -9.61
C PHE A 224 -9.70 -4.05 -9.01
N ALA A 225 -10.65 -4.55 -9.80
CA ALA A 225 -11.57 -5.58 -9.34
C ALA A 225 -10.84 -6.88 -8.97
N ASN A 226 -9.89 -7.32 -9.80
CA ASN A 226 -9.12 -8.51 -9.49
C ASN A 226 -8.19 -8.31 -8.28
N HIS A 227 -7.50 -7.18 -8.22
CA HIS A 227 -6.51 -6.90 -7.19
C HIS A 227 -7.14 -6.70 -5.80
N LEU A 228 -8.24 -5.94 -5.73
CA LEU A 228 -8.95 -5.62 -4.49
C LEU A 228 -10.11 -6.59 -4.19
N LYS A 229 -10.22 -7.69 -4.94
CA LYS A 229 -11.28 -8.70 -4.84
C LYS A 229 -12.69 -8.08 -4.93
N LEU A 230 -12.85 -7.11 -5.81
CA LEU A 230 -14.14 -6.46 -6.12
C LEU A 230 -14.76 -7.11 -7.37
N LYS A 231 -16.01 -6.75 -7.66
CA LYS A 231 -16.71 -7.12 -8.89
C LYS A 231 -17.12 -5.86 -9.63
N VAL A 232 -16.93 -5.86 -10.95
CA VAL A 232 -17.46 -4.79 -11.80
C VAL A 232 -18.97 -4.97 -11.89
N VAL A 233 -19.71 -3.92 -11.53
CA VAL A 233 -21.17 -3.89 -11.58
C VAL A 233 -21.60 -3.18 -12.86
N PRO A 234 -22.14 -3.91 -13.87
CA PRO A 234 -22.68 -3.27 -15.06
C PRO A 234 -23.94 -2.49 -14.70
N VAL A 235 -24.03 -1.24 -15.15
CA VAL A 235 -25.19 -0.37 -14.87
C VAL A 235 -26.11 -0.31 -16.09
N LYS A 236 -25.61 0.23 -17.20
CA LYS A 236 -26.43 0.46 -18.40
C LYS A 236 -25.55 0.61 -19.63
N SER A 237 -26.00 0.01 -20.74
CA SER A 237 -25.50 0.28 -22.09
C SER A 237 -26.59 1.03 -22.85
N LEU A 238 -26.24 2.12 -23.52
CA LEU A 238 -27.19 2.92 -24.28
C LEU A 238 -26.55 3.57 -25.51
N THR A 239 -27.38 3.89 -26.49
CA THR A 239 -27.00 4.75 -27.61
C THR A 239 -27.48 6.17 -27.31
N SER A 240 -26.57 7.15 -27.36
CA SER A 240 -26.93 8.53 -27.06
C SER A 240 -27.79 9.12 -28.18
N ASN A 241 -28.84 9.85 -27.81
CA ASN A 241 -29.67 10.62 -28.73
C ASN A 241 -29.25 12.10 -28.84
N GLY A 242 -28.12 12.49 -28.21
CA GLY A 242 -27.66 13.88 -28.14
C GLY A 242 -28.32 14.74 -27.05
N ALA A 243 -29.27 14.18 -26.29
CA ALA A 243 -29.88 14.80 -25.11
C ALA A 243 -29.42 14.10 -23.82
N PHE A 244 -29.79 14.69 -22.67
CA PHE A 244 -29.60 14.02 -21.38
C PHE A 244 -30.54 12.81 -21.28
N GLN A 245 -29.98 11.69 -20.85
CA GLN A 245 -30.72 10.45 -20.63
C GLN A 245 -30.49 9.97 -19.20
N ASP A 246 -31.57 9.60 -18.52
CA ASP A 246 -31.54 9.17 -17.12
C ASP A 246 -31.03 7.73 -16.99
N VAL A 247 -30.18 7.54 -15.98
CA VAL A 247 -29.57 6.28 -15.57
C VAL A 247 -29.66 6.18 -14.05
N THR A 248 -30.29 5.13 -13.56
CA THR A 248 -30.36 4.86 -12.12
C THR A 248 -29.08 4.18 -11.66
N ILE A 249 -28.54 4.67 -10.55
CA ILE A 249 -27.31 4.21 -9.90
C ILE A 249 -27.67 3.76 -8.48
N SER A 250 -27.63 2.46 -8.20
CA SER A 250 -28.01 1.93 -6.89
C SER A 250 -26.80 1.74 -5.99
N ILE A 251 -26.76 2.43 -4.85
CA ILE A 251 -25.76 2.24 -3.79
C ILE A 251 -26.30 1.21 -2.79
N PRO A 252 -25.67 0.03 -2.65
CA PRO A 252 -26.30 -1.12 -2.00
C PRO A 252 -26.41 -1.01 -0.46
N ASN A 253 -25.46 -0.35 0.19
CA ASN A 253 -25.40 -0.23 1.65
C ASN A 253 -24.56 0.98 2.08
N THR A 254 -24.61 1.33 3.36
CA THR A 254 -23.90 2.48 3.95
C THR A 254 -22.39 2.28 4.14
N ASN A 255 -21.85 1.07 3.93
CA ASN A 255 -20.42 0.76 4.12
C ASN A 255 -19.59 1.00 2.85
N VAL A 256 -20.21 1.44 1.74
CA VAL A 256 -19.50 1.84 0.53
C VAL A 256 -18.65 3.07 0.85
N LEU A 257 -17.33 2.93 0.74
CA LEU A 257 -16.39 4.04 0.93
C LEU A 257 -16.23 4.89 -0.31
N GLU A 258 -16.20 4.26 -1.48
CA GLU A 258 -16.13 4.95 -2.76
C GLU A 258 -16.97 4.21 -3.81
N ALA A 259 -17.70 4.94 -4.63
CA ALA A 259 -18.33 4.42 -5.84
C ALA A 259 -17.68 5.06 -7.06
N ASN A 260 -17.00 4.25 -7.86
CA ASN A 260 -16.32 4.65 -9.09
C ASN A 260 -17.22 4.33 -10.28
N ILE A 261 -17.78 5.36 -10.89
CA ILE A 261 -18.64 5.24 -12.07
C ILE A 261 -17.80 5.52 -13.31
N SER A 262 -17.53 4.48 -14.08
CA SER A 262 -16.80 4.56 -15.35
C SER A 262 -17.81 4.71 -16.48
N ILE A 263 -17.72 5.81 -17.23
CA ILE A 263 -18.57 6.09 -18.39
C ILE A 263 -17.69 6.04 -19.64
N MET A 264 -17.89 4.98 -20.43
CA MET A 264 -17.09 4.67 -21.61
C MET A 264 -17.85 5.13 -22.84
N SER A 265 -17.23 6.01 -23.63
CA SER A 265 -17.78 6.46 -24.90
C SER A 265 -16.66 6.95 -25.81
N LYS A 266 -16.93 6.97 -27.12
CA LYS A 266 -15.99 7.45 -28.13
C LYS A 266 -15.66 8.94 -27.95
N ASN A 267 -16.64 9.73 -27.50
CA ASN A 267 -16.49 11.15 -27.23
C ASN A 267 -16.79 11.46 -25.77
N ALA A 268 -16.28 12.59 -25.28
CA ALA A 268 -16.53 13.05 -23.93
C ALA A 268 -18.03 13.25 -23.68
N VAL A 269 -18.49 12.86 -22.48
CA VAL A 269 -19.88 13.00 -22.05
C VAL A 269 -20.03 14.12 -21.04
N GLN A 270 -21.23 14.70 -20.97
CA GLN A 270 -21.65 15.58 -19.89
C GLN A 270 -22.49 14.80 -18.90
N VAL A 271 -22.35 15.13 -17.61
CA VAL A 271 -23.05 14.43 -16.53
C VAL A 271 -23.70 15.40 -15.55
N ASN A 272 -24.91 15.06 -15.11
CA ASN A 272 -25.53 15.63 -13.91
C ASN A 272 -25.84 14.51 -12.94
N LEU A 273 -25.78 14.79 -11.63
CA LEU A 273 -26.05 13.80 -10.60
C LEU A 273 -27.07 14.35 -9.60
N PHE A 274 -27.97 13.48 -9.16
CA PHE A 274 -28.97 13.77 -8.16
C PHE A 274 -28.93 12.68 -7.08
N ASP A 275 -29.03 13.11 -5.83
CA ASP A 275 -29.06 12.22 -4.68
C ASP A 275 -30.40 11.46 -4.58
N PRO A 276 -30.54 10.48 -3.67
CA PRO A 276 -31.76 9.70 -3.53
C PRO A 276 -33.00 10.50 -3.13
N SER A 277 -32.84 11.75 -2.66
CA SER A 277 -33.95 12.67 -2.39
C SER A 277 -34.39 13.46 -3.64
N GLY A 278 -33.65 13.32 -4.75
CA GLY A 278 -33.86 14.03 -6.01
C GLY A 278 -33.17 15.39 -6.07
N LYS A 279 -32.34 15.73 -5.07
CA LYS A 279 -31.61 17.01 -5.04
C LYS A 279 -30.37 16.92 -5.93
N ALA A 280 -30.14 17.97 -6.72
CA ALA A 280 -28.96 18.07 -7.58
C ALA A 280 -27.67 18.15 -6.73
N VAL A 281 -26.66 17.37 -7.13
CA VAL A 281 -25.34 17.32 -6.49
C VAL A 281 -24.30 17.96 -7.42
N PRO A 282 -23.54 18.97 -6.95
CA PRO A 282 -22.50 19.61 -7.75
C PRO A 282 -21.38 18.64 -8.15
N ILE A 283 -20.93 18.76 -9.41
CA ILE A 283 -19.81 18.00 -9.98
C ILE A 283 -18.85 18.99 -10.64
N PRO A 284 -17.58 19.11 -10.18
CA PRO A 284 -17.00 18.44 -9.01
C PRO A 284 -17.43 19.08 -7.68
N SER A 285 -17.24 18.34 -6.59
CA SER A 285 -17.37 18.79 -5.19
C SER A 285 -16.45 17.97 -4.28
N ASN A 286 -16.39 18.29 -2.98
CA ASN A 286 -15.58 17.54 -2.01
C ASN A 286 -16.00 16.07 -1.83
N GLN A 287 -17.23 15.70 -2.21
CA GLN A 287 -17.74 14.33 -2.12
C GLN A 287 -17.89 13.66 -3.48
N VAL A 288 -17.85 14.44 -4.58
CA VAL A 288 -18.01 13.92 -5.94
C VAL A 288 -16.92 14.49 -6.83
N HIS A 289 -15.94 13.67 -7.15
CA HIS A 289 -14.86 14.02 -8.06
C HIS A 289 -15.23 13.64 -9.49
N PHE A 290 -14.77 14.44 -10.45
CA PHE A 290 -14.96 14.18 -11.87
C PHE A 290 -13.64 14.25 -12.60
N SER A 291 -13.27 13.12 -13.20
CA SER A 291 -12.10 13.01 -14.05
C SER A 291 -12.56 12.78 -15.49
N LYS A 292 -11.94 13.52 -16.41
CA LYS A 292 -12.20 13.37 -17.84
C LYS A 292 -10.89 13.36 -18.60
N SER A 293 -10.85 12.57 -19.66
CA SER A 293 -9.82 12.65 -20.70
C SER A 293 -10.48 12.55 -22.08
N ASN A 294 -9.66 12.41 -23.12
CA ASN A 294 -10.16 12.12 -24.47
C ASN A 294 -10.74 10.70 -24.59
N ALA A 295 -10.52 9.84 -23.59
CA ALA A 295 -10.82 8.41 -23.65
C ALA A 295 -11.88 7.95 -22.63
N TYR A 296 -12.15 8.75 -21.60
CA TYR A 296 -13.10 8.37 -20.54
C TYR A 296 -13.70 9.58 -19.82
N SER A 297 -14.83 9.32 -19.17
CA SER A 297 -15.38 10.18 -18.12
C SER A 297 -15.64 9.33 -16.88
N MET A 298 -15.21 9.81 -15.72
CA MET A 298 -15.30 9.07 -14.47
C MET A 298 -15.86 9.97 -13.38
N VAL A 299 -16.93 9.48 -12.73
CA VAL A 299 -17.49 10.11 -11.54
C VAL A 299 -17.11 9.25 -10.34
N LYS A 300 -16.40 9.83 -9.37
CA LYS A 300 -16.04 9.17 -8.12
C LYS A 300 -16.82 9.80 -6.98
N MET A 301 -17.63 9.01 -6.30
CA MET A 301 -18.40 9.43 -5.14
C MET A 301 -17.75 8.90 -3.87
N LEU A 302 -17.48 9.77 -2.90
CA LEU A 302 -16.90 9.44 -1.60
C LEU A 302 -18.00 9.28 -0.55
N LYS A 303 -18.01 8.14 0.15
CA LYS A 303 -19.00 7.76 1.18
C LYS A 303 -20.44 8.10 0.76
N PRO A 304 -20.91 7.60 -0.40
CA PRO A 304 -22.23 7.97 -0.90
C PRO A 304 -23.35 7.44 -0.01
N GLN A 305 -24.45 8.18 0.05
CA GLN A 305 -25.67 7.71 0.71
C GLN A 305 -26.20 6.46 0.01
N GLN A 306 -26.63 5.46 0.80
CA GLN A 306 -27.35 4.29 0.30
C GLN A 306 -28.66 4.71 -0.39
N GLY A 307 -29.00 4.01 -1.48
CA GLY A 307 -30.23 4.21 -2.25
C GLY A 307 -29.97 4.46 -3.72
N ASP A 308 -31.04 4.81 -4.43
CA ASP A 308 -31.02 5.04 -5.86
C ASP A 308 -30.70 6.50 -6.18
N TRP A 309 -29.53 6.71 -6.77
CA TRP A 309 -29.10 7.97 -7.34
C TRP A 309 -29.54 8.07 -8.79
N LYS A 310 -29.78 9.29 -9.27
CA LYS A 310 -30.05 9.55 -10.69
C LYS A 310 -28.84 10.21 -11.33
N LEU A 311 -28.23 9.52 -12.28
CA LEU A 311 -27.20 10.04 -13.17
C LEU A 311 -27.84 10.40 -14.51
N GLN A 312 -27.68 11.64 -14.95
CA GLN A 312 -28.03 12.03 -16.31
C GLN A 312 -26.77 12.10 -17.15
N VAL A 313 -26.77 11.42 -18.30
CA VAL A 313 -25.63 11.40 -19.22
C VAL A 313 -26.06 11.96 -20.58
N LYS A 314 -25.24 12.85 -21.13
CA LYS A 314 -25.39 13.40 -22.49
C LYS A 314 -24.10 13.18 -23.26
N GLY A 315 -24.16 12.34 -24.30
CA GLY A 315 -23.06 12.13 -25.26
C GLY A 315 -23.39 12.72 -26.64
N VAL A 316 -22.52 12.48 -27.61
CA VAL A 316 -22.78 12.82 -29.01
C VAL A 316 -23.82 11.86 -29.58
N ALA A 317 -24.76 12.35 -30.38
CA ALA A 317 -25.80 11.50 -30.97
C ALA A 317 -25.19 10.32 -31.74
N LYS A 318 -25.76 9.13 -31.55
CA LYS A 318 -25.32 7.82 -32.06
C LYS A 318 -24.08 7.22 -31.40
N ASP A 319 -23.43 7.90 -30.47
CA ASP A 319 -22.37 7.28 -29.68
C ASP A 319 -22.94 6.19 -28.78
N LYS A 320 -22.21 5.08 -28.68
CA LYS A 320 -22.45 4.09 -27.64
C LYS A 320 -21.86 4.60 -26.32
N ILE A 321 -22.64 4.47 -25.25
CA ILE A 321 -22.22 4.78 -23.88
C ILE A 321 -22.44 3.53 -23.05
N ASP A 322 -21.35 3.00 -22.49
CA ASP A 322 -21.34 1.87 -21.57
C ASP A 322 -20.96 2.38 -20.17
N ILE A 323 -21.82 2.13 -19.18
CA ILE A 323 -21.65 2.62 -17.80
C ILE A 323 -21.46 1.42 -16.87
N ASN A 324 -20.34 1.43 -16.16
CA ASN A 324 -19.97 0.40 -15.18
C ASN A 324 -19.63 1.05 -13.84
N MET A 325 -19.69 0.26 -12.77
CA MET A 325 -19.37 0.70 -11.42
C MET A 325 -18.44 -0.25 -10.70
N ILE A 326 -17.58 0.31 -9.85
CA ILE A 326 -16.84 -0.43 -8.83
C ILE A 326 -17.06 0.23 -7.48
N PHE A 327 -17.37 -0.57 -6.47
CA PHE A 327 -17.51 -0.14 -5.09
C PHE A 327 -16.27 -0.53 -4.29
N ASN A 328 -15.66 0.43 -3.61
CA ASN A 328 -14.59 0.20 -2.65
C ASN A 328 -15.17 0.12 -1.25
N TYR A 329 -14.64 -0.80 -0.45
CA TYR A 329 -15.03 -1.06 0.93
C TYR A 329 -13.78 -1.13 1.80
N ASP A 330 -13.93 -1.01 3.13
CA ASP A 330 -12.89 -1.38 4.10
C ASP A 330 -13.36 -2.61 4.87
N LEU A 331 -13.17 -3.78 4.26
CA LEU A 331 -13.73 -5.05 4.73
C LEU A 331 -12.71 -6.18 4.55
N GLN A 332 -12.58 -6.99 5.59
CA GLN A 332 -11.87 -8.26 5.56
C GLN A 332 -12.82 -9.38 6.00
N LEU A 333 -12.52 -10.61 5.64
CA LEU A 333 -13.23 -11.79 6.13
C LEU A 333 -12.31 -12.54 7.08
N ALA A 334 -12.77 -12.72 8.32
CA ALA A 334 -12.05 -13.42 9.36
C ALA A 334 -12.76 -14.74 9.69
N MET A 335 -12.00 -15.81 9.90
CA MET A 335 -12.52 -17.10 10.38
C MET A 335 -12.08 -17.31 11.83
N GLU A 336 -13.01 -17.74 12.68
CA GLU A 336 -12.74 -18.11 14.08
C GLU A 336 -11.59 -19.13 14.12
N PRO A 337 -10.59 -18.96 15.01
CA PRO A 337 -9.44 -19.86 15.06
C PRO A 337 -9.85 -21.32 15.22
N ILE A 338 -9.31 -22.17 14.34
CA ILE A 338 -9.54 -23.60 14.40
C ILE A 338 -8.63 -24.19 15.49
N PRO A 339 -9.14 -24.98 16.45
CA PRO A 339 -8.34 -25.53 17.54
C PRO A 339 -7.15 -26.35 17.02
N THR A 340 -5.94 -26.01 17.45
CA THR A 340 -4.74 -26.79 17.11
C THR A 340 -4.72 -28.09 17.93
N LYS A 341 -5.22 -29.17 17.34
CA LYS A 341 -5.20 -30.52 17.91
C LYS A 341 -4.95 -31.56 16.81
N THR A 342 -4.66 -32.79 17.20
CA THR A 342 -4.61 -33.92 16.27
C THR A 342 -6.02 -34.20 15.75
N TYR A 343 -6.18 -34.12 14.43
CA TYR A 343 -7.41 -34.47 13.73
C TYR A 343 -7.29 -35.87 13.13
N LYS A 344 -8.43 -36.54 12.95
CA LYS A 344 -8.54 -37.80 12.21
C LYS A 344 -9.75 -37.80 11.29
N ALA A 345 -9.79 -38.73 10.34
CA ALA A 345 -10.97 -38.97 9.52
C ALA A 345 -12.24 -39.16 10.39
N GLY A 346 -13.32 -38.51 10.01
CA GLY A 346 -14.59 -38.47 10.74
C GLY A 346 -14.69 -37.39 11.81
N ASP A 347 -13.60 -36.69 12.17
CA ASP A 347 -13.69 -35.54 13.08
C ASP A 347 -14.43 -34.38 12.41
N ASP A 348 -15.26 -33.68 13.21
CA ASP A 348 -15.98 -32.49 12.79
C ASP A 348 -15.23 -31.21 13.19
N ILE A 349 -15.11 -30.28 12.24
CA ILE A 349 -14.59 -28.93 12.44
C ILE A 349 -15.73 -27.94 12.25
N GLN A 350 -16.02 -27.17 13.30
CA GLN A 350 -16.97 -26.07 13.24
C GLN A 350 -16.31 -24.87 12.56
N ILE A 351 -16.98 -24.31 11.56
CA ILE A 351 -16.52 -23.16 10.80
C ILE A 351 -17.41 -21.98 11.17
N LYS A 352 -16.79 -20.90 11.62
CA LYS A 352 -17.44 -19.61 11.78
C LYS A 352 -16.60 -18.52 11.17
N ALA A 353 -17.21 -17.64 10.39
CA ALA A 353 -16.54 -16.51 9.77
C ALA A 353 -17.40 -15.25 9.82
N GLU A 354 -16.77 -14.10 9.85
CA GLU A 354 -17.43 -12.80 9.93
C GLU A 354 -16.63 -11.73 9.19
N LEU A 355 -17.33 -10.70 8.72
CA LEU A 355 -16.69 -9.53 8.16
C LEU A 355 -16.16 -8.65 9.30
N VAL A 356 -14.94 -8.16 9.11
CA VAL A 356 -14.27 -7.24 10.03
C VAL A 356 -13.78 -6.02 9.26
N SER A 357 -13.75 -4.86 9.90
CA SER A 357 -13.15 -3.62 9.39
C SER A 357 -12.25 -3.06 10.48
N ASN A 358 -11.00 -2.70 10.13
CA ASN A 358 -10.00 -2.25 11.09
C ASN A 358 -9.87 -3.15 12.34
N GLY A 359 -10.00 -4.47 12.15
CA GLY A 359 -9.94 -5.47 13.23
C GLY A 359 -11.17 -5.54 14.13
N GLN A 360 -12.22 -4.76 13.86
CA GLN A 360 -13.49 -4.79 14.58
C GLN A 360 -14.55 -5.53 13.77
N LYS A 361 -15.38 -6.33 14.45
CA LYS A 361 -16.50 -7.03 13.82
C LYS A 361 -17.49 -6.05 13.21
N MET A 362 -17.90 -6.33 11.97
CA MET A 362 -18.95 -5.57 11.30
C MET A 362 -20.32 -5.88 11.91
N THR A 363 -21.02 -4.84 12.35
CA THR A 363 -22.36 -4.95 12.96
C THR A 363 -23.50 -4.67 11.96
N SER A 364 -23.18 -4.15 10.77
CA SER A 364 -24.15 -3.80 9.74
C SER A 364 -24.79 -5.05 9.11
N THR A 365 -26.01 -5.38 9.52
CA THR A 365 -26.76 -6.55 9.01
C THR A 365 -27.09 -6.43 7.51
N ASP A 366 -27.27 -5.21 6.99
CA ASP A 366 -27.54 -4.96 5.56
C ASP A 366 -26.43 -5.46 4.64
N LEU A 367 -25.19 -5.49 5.12
CA LEU A 367 -24.04 -5.98 4.37
C LEU A 367 -24.13 -7.49 4.12
N TYR A 368 -24.71 -8.23 5.06
CA TYR A 368 -24.82 -9.68 4.99
C TYR A 368 -26.06 -10.15 4.20
N LYS A 369 -27.09 -9.33 4.02
CA LYS A 369 -28.41 -9.76 3.49
C LYS A 369 -28.34 -10.52 2.15
N SER A 370 -27.50 -10.06 1.22
CA SER A 370 -27.36 -10.64 -0.12
C SER A 370 -26.16 -11.60 -0.26
N MET A 371 -25.37 -11.76 0.81
CA MET A 371 -24.12 -12.51 0.72
C MET A 371 -24.32 -14.01 0.77
N LYS A 372 -23.47 -14.70 -0.01
CA LYS A 372 -23.30 -16.15 0.04
C LYS A 372 -21.88 -16.45 0.50
N ALA A 373 -21.70 -17.56 1.20
CA ALA A 373 -20.37 -17.98 1.62
C ALA A 373 -20.18 -19.47 1.46
N LYS A 374 -18.96 -19.86 1.14
CA LYS A 374 -18.54 -21.25 0.99
C LYS A 374 -17.24 -21.47 1.74
N LEU A 375 -17.07 -22.66 2.30
CA LEU A 375 -15.77 -23.19 2.70
C LEU A 375 -15.14 -23.87 1.48
N LEU A 376 -13.95 -23.43 1.12
CA LEU A 376 -13.11 -24.07 0.11
C LEU A 376 -12.15 -24.99 0.85
N VAL A 377 -12.18 -26.28 0.53
CA VAL A 377 -11.36 -27.32 1.14
C VAL A 377 -10.46 -27.90 0.05
N ASN A 378 -9.18 -27.55 0.10
CA ASN A 378 -8.17 -28.11 -0.79
C ASN A 378 -7.49 -29.29 -0.10
N ASP A 379 -7.72 -30.50 -0.62
CA ASP A 379 -6.98 -31.70 -0.22
C ASP A 379 -5.58 -31.64 -0.84
N LEU A 380 -4.56 -31.45 -0.01
CA LEU A 380 -3.18 -31.28 -0.45
C LEU A 380 -2.54 -32.62 -0.86
N THR A 381 -3.13 -33.74 -0.44
CA THR A 381 -2.69 -35.08 -0.83
C THR A 381 -3.17 -35.40 -2.25
N ASP A 382 -4.47 -35.15 -2.52
CA ASP A 382 -5.10 -35.49 -3.79
C ASP A 382 -5.11 -34.33 -4.81
N ASN A 383 -4.68 -33.14 -4.41
CA ASN A 383 -4.80 -31.89 -5.18
C ASN A 383 -6.23 -31.62 -5.69
N LYS A 384 -7.23 -31.93 -4.86
CA LYS A 384 -8.65 -31.71 -5.18
C LYS A 384 -9.26 -30.67 -4.27
N THR A 385 -9.95 -29.71 -4.86
CA THR A 385 -10.72 -28.71 -4.11
C THR A 385 -12.21 -29.06 -4.09
N ASN A 386 -12.80 -29.09 -2.90
CA ASN A 386 -14.23 -29.23 -2.67
C ASN A 386 -14.80 -27.94 -2.08
N GLU A 387 -16.07 -27.63 -2.40
CA GLU A 387 -16.78 -26.48 -1.84
C GLU A 387 -17.93 -26.95 -0.94
N ILE A 388 -18.06 -26.33 0.23
CA ILE A 388 -19.16 -26.57 1.16
C ILE A 388 -19.89 -25.25 1.40
N GLU A 389 -21.19 -25.19 1.09
CA GLU A 389 -22.00 -24.00 1.36
C GLU A 389 -22.09 -23.72 2.86
N LEU A 390 -21.90 -22.46 3.25
CA LEU A 390 -22.06 -22.01 4.63
C LEU A 390 -23.40 -21.31 4.81
N THR A 391 -23.96 -21.44 6.01
CA THR A 391 -25.21 -20.77 6.39
C THR A 391 -24.93 -19.32 6.76
N ASN A 392 -25.62 -18.39 6.10
CA ASN A 392 -25.60 -16.98 6.46
C ASN A 392 -26.55 -16.72 7.64
N THR A 393 -26.00 -16.20 8.74
CA THR A 393 -26.73 -15.92 9.99
C THR A 393 -27.23 -14.47 10.09
N GLY A 394 -26.98 -13.65 9.07
CA GLY A 394 -27.25 -12.20 9.07
C GLY A 394 -26.19 -11.35 9.79
N SER A 395 -25.24 -11.99 10.50
CA SER A 395 -24.12 -11.32 11.19
C SER A 395 -22.79 -12.07 11.06
N GLY A 396 -22.74 -13.05 10.15
CA GLY A 396 -21.63 -13.97 9.93
C GLY A 396 -22.08 -15.24 9.20
N PHE A 397 -21.14 -16.14 8.99
CA PHE A 397 -21.33 -17.40 8.27
C PHE A 397 -20.93 -18.57 9.16
N THR A 398 -21.72 -19.64 9.15
CA THR A 398 -21.47 -20.84 9.94
C THR A 398 -21.62 -22.11 9.12
N GLY A 399 -20.81 -23.11 9.39
CA GLY A 399 -20.95 -24.44 8.79
C GLY A 399 -20.07 -25.47 9.49
N LYS A 400 -20.02 -26.66 8.91
CA LYS A 400 -19.29 -27.80 9.47
C LYS A 400 -18.51 -28.50 8.36
N PHE A 401 -17.25 -28.81 8.64
CA PHE A 401 -16.42 -29.64 7.79
C PHE A 401 -16.12 -30.96 8.50
N THR A 402 -16.59 -32.06 7.94
CA THR A 402 -16.27 -33.42 8.40
C THR A 402 -15.09 -33.93 7.59
N ILE A 403 -14.01 -34.33 8.26
CA ILE A 403 -12.78 -34.76 7.59
C ILE A 403 -13.01 -36.10 6.88
N PRO A 404 -12.90 -36.17 5.54
CA PRO A 404 -13.28 -37.37 4.80
C PRO A 404 -12.22 -38.48 4.87
N SER A 405 -10.94 -38.13 4.97
CA SER A 405 -9.82 -39.08 4.96
C SER A 405 -8.63 -38.56 5.76
N SER A 406 -7.67 -39.44 6.08
CA SER A 406 -6.49 -39.09 6.87
C SER A 406 -5.43 -38.36 6.02
N HIS A 407 -5.80 -37.20 5.48
CA HIS A 407 -4.96 -36.38 4.60
C HIS A 407 -4.59 -35.05 5.27
N GLN A 408 -3.82 -34.24 4.56
CA GLN A 408 -3.60 -32.85 4.91
C GLN A 408 -4.53 -31.97 4.06
N TYR A 409 -5.24 -31.06 4.71
CA TYR A 409 -6.19 -30.15 4.08
C TYR A 409 -5.76 -28.71 4.29
N GLU A 410 -5.96 -27.87 3.29
CA GLU A 410 -5.97 -26.42 3.43
C GLU A 410 -7.41 -25.93 3.29
N ILE A 411 -7.90 -25.19 4.27
CA ILE A 411 -9.27 -24.67 4.25
C ILE A 411 -9.29 -23.14 4.32
N LYS A 412 -10.21 -22.54 3.56
CA LYS A 412 -10.47 -21.09 3.58
C LYS A 412 -11.94 -20.81 3.37
N VAL A 413 -12.46 -19.75 3.99
CA VAL A 413 -13.82 -19.28 3.71
C VAL A 413 -13.78 -18.21 2.62
N LYS A 414 -14.66 -18.33 1.64
CA LYS A 414 -14.95 -17.30 0.64
C LYS A 414 -16.37 -16.81 0.84
N ALA A 415 -16.54 -15.52 1.07
CA ALA A 415 -17.85 -14.86 1.13
C ALA A 415 -17.96 -13.82 0.02
N GLU A 416 -19.10 -13.77 -0.64
CA GLU A 416 -19.30 -12.90 -1.80
C GLU A 416 -20.68 -12.27 -1.87
N ASP A 417 -20.71 -11.08 -2.46
CA ASP A 417 -21.89 -10.31 -2.86
C ASP A 417 -21.86 -10.08 -4.39
N SER A 418 -22.86 -9.39 -4.92
CA SER A 418 -22.90 -8.83 -6.26
C SER A 418 -21.71 -7.89 -6.58
N SER A 419 -21.20 -7.16 -5.58
CA SER A 419 -20.21 -6.09 -5.78
C SER A 419 -18.78 -6.42 -5.34
N PHE A 420 -18.57 -7.46 -4.54
CA PHE A 420 -17.24 -7.86 -4.06
C PHE A 420 -17.21 -9.32 -3.59
N TYR A 421 -16.01 -9.82 -3.32
CA TYR A 421 -15.82 -11.03 -2.52
C TYR A 421 -14.65 -10.85 -1.55
N ARG A 422 -14.64 -11.63 -0.46
CA ARG A 422 -13.55 -11.69 0.51
C ARG A 422 -13.23 -13.14 0.81
N GLU A 423 -11.96 -13.39 1.09
CA GLU A 423 -11.45 -14.71 1.46
C GLU A 423 -10.65 -14.57 2.74
N THR A 424 -10.76 -15.57 3.60
CA THR A 424 -9.91 -15.68 4.80
C THR A 424 -8.50 -16.08 4.41
N GLN A 425 -7.56 -15.93 5.35
CA GLN A 425 -6.28 -16.64 5.23
C GLN A 425 -6.51 -18.16 5.24
N PRO A 426 -5.72 -18.93 4.48
CA PRO A 426 -5.79 -20.38 4.50
C PRO A 426 -5.35 -20.91 5.87
N VAL A 427 -6.00 -21.98 6.32
CA VAL A 427 -5.65 -22.71 7.54
C VAL A 427 -5.40 -24.17 7.19
N THR A 428 -4.23 -24.67 7.58
CA THR A 428 -3.88 -26.08 7.40
C THR A 428 -4.47 -26.94 8.51
N VAL A 429 -5.14 -28.03 8.14
CA VAL A 429 -5.66 -29.06 9.02
C VAL A 429 -4.96 -30.36 8.67
N ASP A 430 -4.17 -30.88 9.60
CA ASP A 430 -3.45 -32.14 9.43
C ASP A 430 -4.20 -33.29 10.11
N ALA A 431 -4.72 -34.21 9.30
CA ALA A 431 -5.41 -35.42 9.74
C ALA A 431 -4.62 -36.71 9.45
N THR A 432 -3.34 -36.60 9.08
CA THR A 432 -2.49 -37.75 8.70
C THR A 432 -2.08 -38.61 9.89
N ASN A 433 -2.12 -38.05 11.10
CA ASN A 433 -1.75 -38.75 12.33
C ASN A 433 -2.87 -39.72 12.75
N THR A 434 -2.74 -40.98 12.34
CA THR A 434 -3.40 -42.09 13.02
C THR A 434 -2.87 -42.15 14.44
N GLY A 435 -3.76 -42.06 15.43
CA GLY A 435 -3.38 -42.31 16.81
C GLY A 435 -2.72 -43.69 16.90
N ALA A 436 -1.43 -43.71 17.22
CA ALA A 436 -0.84 -44.88 17.86
C ALA A 436 -1.54 -45.02 19.21
N THR A 437 -2.60 -45.82 19.26
CA THR A 437 -3.09 -46.42 20.49
C THR A 437 -1.91 -47.09 21.18
N GLY A 438 -1.66 -46.68 22.42
CA GLY A 438 -0.61 -47.24 23.25
C GLY A 438 -0.70 -48.77 23.29
N ALA A 439 0.42 -49.41 22.97
CA ALA A 439 0.66 -50.76 23.42
C ALA A 439 0.84 -50.71 24.94
N GLN A 440 -0.09 -51.37 25.62
CA GLN A 440 -0.02 -51.69 27.04
C GLN A 440 1.18 -52.62 27.26
N GLN A 441 2.17 -52.18 28.03
CA GLN A 441 3.20 -53.03 28.61
C GLN A 441 2.98 -53.06 30.14
N PRO A 442 3.20 -54.20 30.82
CA PRO A 442 2.41 -54.60 31.97
C PRO A 442 2.73 -53.87 33.27
N THR A 443 1.72 -53.91 34.14
CA THR A 443 1.62 -53.43 35.52
C THR A 443 2.84 -53.71 36.39
N THR A 444 3.37 -52.65 37.00
CA THR A 444 3.82 -52.66 38.40
C THR A 444 3.35 -51.35 39.05
N ASP A 445 2.81 -51.48 40.26
CA ASP A 445 2.31 -50.41 41.13
C ASP A 445 2.95 -50.68 42.52
N PRO A 446 3.06 -49.73 43.47
CA PRO A 446 3.28 -48.28 43.37
C PRO A 446 4.56 -47.87 44.15
N THR A 447 5.19 -46.74 43.79
CA THR A 447 5.95 -45.95 44.77
C THR A 447 5.57 -44.48 44.66
N VAL A 448 5.20 -43.94 45.81
CA VAL A 448 4.84 -42.54 46.04
C VAL A 448 6.07 -41.68 45.82
N GLU A 449 6.01 -40.71 44.92
CA GLU A 449 6.97 -39.61 44.88
C GLU A 449 6.26 -38.29 44.53
N GLU A 450 6.49 -37.29 45.40
CA GLU A 450 5.86 -35.98 45.42
C GLU A 450 6.22 -35.14 44.17
N LYS A 451 5.24 -34.40 43.64
CA LYS A 451 5.45 -33.42 42.56
C LYS A 451 6.36 -32.28 43.02
N PRO A 452 7.46 -31.94 42.32
CA PRO A 452 8.13 -30.67 42.53
C PRO A 452 7.40 -29.54 41.79
N PHE A 453 7.22 -28.43 42.50
CA PHE A 453 6.56 -27.21 42.03
C PHE A 453 7.35 -26.56 40.85
N PRO A 454 6.69 -26.06 39.79
CA PRO A 454 7.35 -25.70 38.53
C PRO A 454 7.94 -24.28 38.55
N TRP A 455 9.17 -24.13 39.02
CA TRP A 455 9.93 -22.86 39.01
C TRP A 455 10.35 -22.40 37.60
N LEU A 456 10.25 -23.26 36.58
CA LEU A 456 10.63 -22.94 35.19
C LEU A 456 9.63 -22.01 34.47
N MET A 457 8.33 -22.05 34.82
CA MET A 457 7.32 -21.20 34.18
C MET A 457 7.28 -19.77 34.75
N THR A 458 7.67 -19.59 36.01
CA THR A 458 7.73 -18.25 36.63
C THR A 458 8.93 -17.46 36.14
N VAL A 459 10.09 -18.11 35.95
CA VAL A 459 11.31 -17.45 35.43
C VAL A 459 11.16 -17.05 33.95
N GLY A 460 10.56 -17.90 33.11
CA GLY A 460 10.29 -17.59 31.71
C GLY A 460 9.28 -16.45 31.51
N GLY A 461 8.21 -16.43 32.32
CA GLY A 461 7.22 -15.34 32.32
C GLY A 461 7.81 -13.99 32.73
N THR A 462 8.69 -13.96 33.73
CA THR A 462 9.40 -12.72 34.11
C THR A 462 10.38 -12.25 33.05
N LEU A 463 11.09 -13.14 32.36
CA LEU A 463 12.02 -12.76 31.28
C LEU A 463 11.29 -12.19 30.06
N GLY A 464 10.14 -12.77 29.69
CA GLY A 464 9.30 -12.24 28.61
C GLY A 464 8.72 -10.86 28.92
N LEU A 465 8.30 -10.63 30.17
CA LEU A 465 7.80 -9.33 30.63
C LEU A 465 8.90 -8.27 30.63
N ILE A 466 10.12 -8.61 31.06
CA ILE A 466 11.28 -7.71 31.04
C ILE A 466 11.64 -7.32 29.60
N LEU A 467 11.58 -8.27 28.65
CA LEU A 467 11.84 -8.01 27.24
C LEU A 467 10.80 -7.06 26.64
N LEU A 468 9.51 -7.27 26.95
CA LEU A 468 8.42 -6.38 26.54
C LEU A 468 8.57 -4.97 27.10
N ILE A 469 8.92 -4.84 28.38
CA ILE A 469 9.19 -3.54 29.02
C ILE A 469 10.40 -2.86 28.34
N ALA A 470 11.45 -3.61 28.03
CA ALA A 470 12.62 -3.06 27.34
C ALA A 470 12.27 -2.55 25.93
N ILE A 471 11.44 -3.28 25.19
CA ILE A 471 10.95 -2.87 23.86
C ILE A 471 10.09 -1.61 23.95
N VAL A 472 9.14 -1.56 24.90
CA VAL A 472 8.30 -0.38 25.13
C VAL A 472 9.14 0.83 25.52
N LEU A 473 10.11 0.67 26.43
CA LEU A 473 11.04 1.74 26.80
C LEU A 473 11.93 2.19 25.64
N TYR A 474 12.34 1.26 24.76
CA TYR A 474 13.10 1.56 23.56
C TYR A 474 12.28 2.38 22.56
N VAL A 475 11.04 1.98 22.28
CA VAL A 475 10.11 2.72 21.41
C VAL A 475 9.80 4.10 22.00
N LEU A 476 9.53 4.20 23.31
CA LEU A 476 9.33 5.48 24.00
C LEU A 476 10.58 6.38 23.93
N SER A 477 11.78 5.80 24.01
CA SER A 477 13.04 6.53 23.85
C SER A 477 13.22 7.07 22.43
N MET A 478 12.88 6.29 21.40
CA MET A 478 12.90 6.75 20.01
C MET A 478 11.85 7.85 19.77
N TRP A 479 10.65 7.70 20.31
CA TRP A 479 9.58 8.70 20.19
C TRP A 479 9.94 10.02 20.89
N LYS A 480 10.56 9.94 22.09
CA LYS A 480 11.12 11.11 22.78
C LYS A 480 12.23 11.80 21.97
N LYS A 481 13.11 11.05 21.30
CA LYS A 481 14.16 11.62 20.45
C LYS A 481 13.58 12.30 19.19
N ALA A 482 12.58 11.70 18.55
CA ALA A 482 11.95 12.25 17.35
C ALA A 482 11.12 13.52 17.64
N ASN A 483 10.47 13.59 18.81
CA ASN A 483 9.65 14.73 19.22
C ASN A 483 10.41 15.80 20.00
N LYS A 484 11.72 15.66 20.20
CA LYS A 484 12.53 16.68 20.85
C LYS A 484 12.65 17.91 19.95
N GLY A 485 12.20 19.05 20.45
CA GLY A 485 12.32 20.33 19.76
C GLY A 485 13.74 20.89 19.81
N PHE A 486 14.05 21.77 18.86
CA PHE A 486 15.24 22.61 18.93
C PHE A 486 14.94 23.90 19.69
N MET A 487 15.98 24.51 20.25
CA MET A 487 15.92 25.84 20.86
C MET A 487 16.86 26.80 20.15
N GLY A 488 16.52 28.09 20.12
CA GLY A 488 17.33 29.15 19.54
C GLY A 488 17.13 29.34 18.04
N GLN A 489 18.11 29.97 17.41
CA GLN A 489 18.18 30.30 16.00
C GLN A 489 19.61 30.14 15.47
N MET A 490 19.76 29.95 14.17
CA MET A 490 21.06 30.02 13.49
C MET A 490 21.15 31.30 12.68
N ALA A 491 22.26 32.02 12.78
CA ALA A 491 22.62 33.00 11.77
C ALA A 491 23.50 32.32 10.72
N ILE A 492 23.13 32.48 9.45
CA ILE A 492 23.81 31.86 8.33
C ILE A 492 24.34 32.95 7.41
N GLU A 493 25.65 32.94 7.16
CA GLU A 493 26.34 33.83 6.23
C GLU A 493 27.02 32.98 5.14
N ILE A 494 26.83 33.34 3.88
CA ILE A 494 27.46 32.67 2.74
C ILE A 494 28.55 33.59 2.22
N ILE A 495 29.75 33.05 2.04
CA ILE A 495 30.90 33.78 1.48
C ILE A 495 31.28 33.13 0.17
N ASN A 496 31.43 33.92 -0.88
CA ASN A 496 32.06 33.48 -2.12
C ASN A 496 33.59 33.52 -1.92
N GLU A 497 34.25 32.37 -2.05
CA GLU A 497 35.69 32.25 -1.79
C GLU A 497 36.53 32.86 -2.93
N ASP A 498 35.97 33.04 -4.12
CA ASP A 498 36.66 33.67 -5.26
C ASP A 498 36.65 35.20 -5.16
N THR A 499 35.52 35.79 -4.74
CA THR A 499 35.32 37.25 -4.72
C THR A 499 35.44 37.87 -3.31
N GLY A 500 35.38 37.05 -2.26
CA GLY A 500 35.30 37.51 -0.87
C GLY A 500 33.96 38.15 -0.49
N GLU A 501 32.98 38.15 -1.40
CA GLU A 501 31.66 38.74 -1.18
C GLU A 501 30.89 37.95 -0.11
N LYS A 502 30.30 38.67 0.85
CA LYS A 502 29.54 38.09 1.96
C LYS A 502 28.05 38.39 1.79
N SER A 503 27.21 37.37 1.93
CA SER A 503 25.77 37.56 2.00
C SER A 503 25.38 38.23 3.31
N SER A 504 24.26 38.96 3.32
CA SER A 504 23.62 39.38 4.57
C SER A 504 23.28 38.18 5.46
N PRO A 505 23.45 38.27 6.79
CA PRO A 505 23.15 37.16 7.70
C PRO A 505 21.67 36.76 7.65
N GLN A 506 21.39 35.49 7.40
CA GLN A 506 20.05 34.93 7.42
C GLN A 506 19.77 34.26 8.77
N TYR A 507 18.80 34.78 9.52
CA TYR A 507 18.38 34.20 10.79
C TYR A 507 17.31 33.13 10.59
N LYS A 508 17.59 31.90 11.03
CA LYS A 508 16.71 30.74 10.94
C LYS A 508 16.31 30.28 12.34
N LYS A 509 15.06 30.54 12.73
CA LYS A 509 14.50 30.06 14.00
C LYS A 509 14.41 28.55 14.00
N LEU A 510 14.98 27.89 15.00
CA LEU A 510 15.00 26.43 15.07
C LEU A 510 13.76 25.85 15.76
N ASN A 511 13.01 26.65 16.53
CA ASN A 511 11.85 26.21 17.32
C ASN A 511 10.74 25.49 16.51
N GLY A 512 10.68 25.73 15.19
CA GLY A 512 9.73 25.07 14.29
C GLY A 512 10.14 23.64 13.86
N PHE A 513 11.38 23.23 14.13
CA PHE A 513 11.91 21.92 13.77
C PHE A 513 11.86 20.95 14.97
N LYS A 514 11.73 19.66 14.68
CA LYS A 514 11.74 18.57 15.68
C LYS A 514 12.60 17.41 15.20
N GLY A 515 13.32 16.78 16.13
CA GLY A 515 14.13 15.59 15.87
C GLY A 515 15.44 15.88 15.13
N LYS A 516 15.39 16.28 13.86
CA LYS A 516 16.58 16.63 13.06
C LYS A 516 16.27 17.71 12.02
N VAL A 517 17.26 18.53 11.66
CA VAL A 517 17.17 19.50 10.57
C VAL A 517 18.45 19.44 9.73
N LYS A 518 18.33 19.48 8.40
CA LYS A 518 19.48 19.46 7.49
C LYS A 518 19.95 20.88 7.20
N LEU A 519 21.26 21.08 6.97
CA LEU A 519 21.78 22.38 6.56
C LEU A 519 21.16 22.85 5.24
N HIS A 520 20.96 21.94 4.27
CA HIS A 520 20.31 22.26 3.01
C HIS A 520 18.89 22.83 3.18
N GLN A 521 18.14 22.35 4.18
CA GLN A 521 16.81 22.89 4.51
C GLN A 521 16.90 24.32 5.07
N LEU A 522 17.92 24.60 5.88
CA LEU A 522 18.16 25.95 6.40
C LEU A 522 18.61 26.92 5.29
N LEU A 523 19.28 26.39 4.27
CA LEU A 523 19.64 27.08 3.02
C LEU A 523 18.52 27.09 1.98
N GLN A 524 17.27 26.88 2.41
CA GLN A 524 16.06 26.98 1.58
C GLN A 524 16.04 26.03 0.37
N LEU A 525 16.77 24.91 0.46
CA LEU A 525 16.83 23.87 -0.56
C LEU A 525 17.35 24.37 -1.91
N ALA A 526 18.14 25.46 -1.95
CA ALA A 526 18.70 25.95 -3.20
C ALA A 526 19.62 24.89 -3.85
N PRO A 527 19.52 24.64 -5.17
CA PRO A 527 20.27 23.58 -5.84
C PRO A 527 21.79 23.72 -5.68
N GLU A 528 22.31 24.95 -5.65
CA GLU A 528 23.74 25.25 -5.47
C GLU A 528 24.32 24.80 -4.12
N PHE A 529 23.49 24.44 -3.14
CA PHE A 529 23.92 23.96 -1.82
C PHE A 529 23.55 22.49 -1.56
N GLN A 530 23.25 21.72 -2.61
CA GLN A 530 22.78 20.33 -2.49
C GLN A 530 23.73 19.43 -1.69
N GLU A 531 25.04 19.64 -1.79
CA GLU A 531 26.04 18.87 -1.04
C GLU A 531 25.90 18.97 0.50
N THR A 532 25.25 20.03 0.99
CA THR A 532 24.96 20.22 2.42
C THR A 532 23.81 19.35 2.95
N ASP A 533 23.15 18.55 2.11
CA ASP A 533 22.01 17.70 2.49
C ASP A 533 22.38 16.62 3.53
N LYS A 534 23.66 16.21 3.56
CA LYS A 534 24.18 15.22 4.51
C LYS A 534 24.81 15.85 5.77
N ILE A 535 24.69 17.16 5.94
CA ILE A 535 25.05 17.87 7.19
C ILE A 535 23.77 18.05 8.02
N ILE A 536 23.72 17.38 9.16
CA ILE A 536 22.49 17.22 9.97
C ILE A 536 22.72 17.81 11.34
N PHE A 537 21.73 18.56 11.82
CA PHE A 537 21.64 19.06 13.18
C PHE A 537 20.57 18.31 13.97
N VAL A 538 20.85 18.03 15.24
CA VAL A 538 19.97 17.27 16.17
C VAL A 538 19.97 18.00 17.54
N PRO A 539 18.86 18.05 18.30
CA PRO A 539 18.83 18.75 19.58
C PRO A 539 19.62 18.02 20.67
N GLY A 540 20.66 18.69 21.19
CA GLY A 540 21.55 18.25 22.27
C GLY A 540 20.95 18.43 23.67
N LYS A 541 21.71 18.11 24.72
CA LYS A 541 21.28 18.32 26.12
C LYS A 541 21.54 19.78 26.50
N ASN A 542 20.78 20.34 27.46
CA ASN A 542 21.02 21.70 27.97
C ASN A 542 21.04 22.77 26.86
N ASP A 543 20.06 22.71 25.96
CA ASP A 543 19.90 23.64 24.84
C ASP A 543 21.10 23.70 23.87
N THR A 544 21.94 22.65 23.83
CA THR A 544 22.98 22.54 22.81
C THR A 544 22.46 21.91 21.52
N LEU A 545 23.29 21.93 20.49
CA LEU A 545 22.96 21.40 19.18
C LEU A 545 24.05 20.42 18.75
N ILE A 546 23.67 19.26 18.21
CA ILE A 546 24.65 18.26 17.74
C ILE A 546 24.71 18.35 16.22
N ILE A 547 25.90 18.62 15.68
CA ILE A 547 26.17 18.57 14.23
C ILE A 547 26.74 17.22 13.85
N GLN A 548 26.20 16.63 12.78
CA GLN A 548 26.68 15.41 12.16
C GLN A 548 27.02 15.69 10.69
N ASN A 549 28.24 15.37 10.29
CA ASN A 549 28.65 15.50 8.90
C ASN A 549 28.80 14.12 8.25
N LYS A 550 27.96 13.84 7.26
CA LYS A 550 28.07 12.67 6.37
C LYS A 550 28.27 13.07 4.89
N SER A 551 28.60 14.34 4.67
CA SER A 551 28.96 14.88 3.35
C SER A 551 30.47 14.86 3.15
N GLU A 552 30.91 15.23 1.95
CA GLU A 552 32.33 15.48 1.64
C GLU A 552 32.77 16.89 2.04
N CYS A 553 31.83 17.77 2.43
CA CYS A 553 32.14 19.14 2.84
C CYS A 553 33.02 19.14 4.10
N GLN A 554 33.97 20.06 4.17
CA GLN A 554 34.84 20.21 5.33
C GLN A 554 34.20 21.17 6.35
N ILE A 555 34.15 20.75 7.63
CA ILE A 555 33.64 21.59 8.71
C ILE A 555 34.81 22.03 9.58
N GLU A 556 34.90 23.33 9.84
CA GLU A 556 35.89 23.92 10.73
C GLU A 556 35.23 24.67 11.88
N LYS A 557 35.87 24.62 13.05
CA LYS A 557 35.51 25.41 14.22
C LYS A 557 36.78 26.07 14.75
N ALA A 558 36.76 27.40 14.88
CA ALA A 558 37.94 28.18 15.28
C ALA A 558 39.21 27.88 14.45
N GLY A 559 39.05 27.70 13.13
CA GLY A 559 40.15 27.44 12.19
C GLY A 559 40.75 26.03 12.26
N ARG A 560 40.10 25.09 12.96
CA ARG A 560 40.51 23.67 13.00
C ARG A 560 39.42 22.79 12.43
N VAL A 561 39.83 21.76 11.68
CA VAL A 561 38.92 20.76 11.13
C VAL A 561 38.20 20.01 12.26
N LEU A 562 36.87 20.00 12.19
CA LEU A 562 35.99 19.34 13.13
C LEU A 562 35.47 18.04 12.53
N ASP A 563 35.99 16.90 12.99
CA ASP A 563 35.39 15.60 12.67
C ASP A 563 34.03 15.46 13.36
N ALA A 564 32.97 15.64 12.57
CA ALA A 564 31.58 15.52 12.98
C ALA A 564 30.92 14.21 12.50
N SER A 565 31.68 13.20 12.07
CA SER A 565 31.14 11.92 11.59
C SER A 565 30.30 11.19 12.64
N LYS A 566 30.71 11.26 13.92
CA LYS A 566 30.02 10.66 15.08
C LYS A 566 29.09 11.63 15.83
N GLY A 567 28.92 12.85 15.32
CA GLY A 567 28.22 13.92 16.02
C GLY A 567 29.12 14.71 16.95
N ARG A 568 29.04 16.04 16.89
CA ARG A 568 29.76 16.97 17.76
C ARG A 568 28.82 18.01 18.33
N GLU A 569 29.01 18.34 19.60
CA GLU A 569 28.21 19.35 20.27
C GLU A 569 28.65 20.76 19.88
N LEU A 570 27.67 21.58 19.52
CA LEU A 570 27.73 23.02 19.31
C LEU A 570 26.97 23.70 20.45
N LYS A 571 27.69 24.53 21.20
CA LYS A 571 27.21 25.33 22.31
C LYS A 571 26.75 26.70 21.81
N LYS A 572 26.06 27.43 22.68
CA LYS A 572 25.67 28.82 22.43
C LYS A 572 26.90 29.64 21.99
N ASN A 573 26.74 30.43 20.93
CA ASN A 573 27.76 31.28 20.30
C ASN A 573 28.91 30.52 19.62
N ASP A 574 28.78 29.20 19.41
CA ASP A 574 29.72 28.50 18.55
C ASP A 574 29.51 28.93 17.09
N ARG A 575 30.61 29.31 16.45
CA ARG A 575 30.70 29.56 15.01
C ARG A 575 31.41 28.40 14.32
N ILE A 576 30.83 27.92 13.22
CA ILE A 576 31.46 26.95 12.33
C ILE A 576 31.51 27.48 10.89
N LYS A 577 32.50 27.02 10.14
CA LYS A 577 32.63 27.21 8.69
C LYS A 577 32.42 25.87 8.02
N VAL A 578 31.54 25.81 7.02
CA VAL A 578 31.36 24.66 6.13
C VAL A 578 31.87 25.06 4.76
N THR A 579 32.97 24.47 4.32
CA THR A 579 33.55 24.73 3.00
C THR A 579 32.92 23.76 2.00
N LEU A 580 32.40 24.31 0.91
CA LEU A 580 31.75 23.54 -0.14
C LEU A 580 32.76 23.13 -1.23
N SER A 581 32.62 21.92 -1.77
CA SER A 581 33.58 21.37 -2.76
C SER A 581 33.08 21.50 -4.20
N GLY A 582 31.76 21.44 -4.42
CA GLY A 582 31.15 21.59 -5.74
C GLY A 582 30.92 23.04 -6.16
N VAL A 583 30.98 23.97 -5.21
CA VAL A 583 30.87 25.42 -5.45
C VAL A 583 31.92 26.15 -4.59
N ASN A 584 32.59 27.16 -5.15
CA ASN A 584 33.59 27.98 -4.44
C ASN A 584 32.94 28.93 -3.42
N LYS A 585 32.23 28.37 -2.45
CA LYS A 585 31.52 29.09 -1.39
C LYS A 585 31.74 28.41 -0.05
N SER A 586 31.68 29.21 1.01
CA SER A 586 31.64 28.71 2.37
C SER A 586 30.42 29.22 3.12
N VAL A 587 29.85 28.35 3.94
CA VAL A 587 28.69 28.66 4.77
C VAL A 587 29.15 28.79 6.22
N PHE A 588 29.06 29.99 6.76
CA PHE A 588 29.28 30.25 8.19
C PHE A 588 27.97 30.13 8.94
N ILE A 589 28.02 29.46 10.08
CA ILE A 589 26.84 29.18 10.90
C ILE A 589 27.18 29.54 12.35
N ASP A 590 26.41 30.48 12.89
CA ASP A 590 26.46 30.88 14.30
C ASP A 590 25.24 30.34 15.02
N TYR A 591 25.44 29.54 16.07
CA TYR A 591 24.35 29.06 16.90
C TYR A 591 24.01 30.05 18.01
N ILE A 592 22.81 30.62 17.97
CA ILE A 592 22.35 31.70 18.84
C ILE A 592 21.15 31.19 19.64
N ILE A 593 21.19 31.28 20.96
CA ILE A 593 20.07 30.92 21.85
C ILE A 593 19.46 32.15 22.47
#